data_AF-A0A355BR47-F1
#
_entry.id   AF-A0A355BR47-F1
#
_cell.length_a   1.000
_cell.length_b   1.000
_cell.length_c   1.000
_cell.angle_alpha   90.00
_cell.angle_beta   90.00
_cell.angle_gamma   90.00
#
_symmetry.space_group_name_H-M   'P 1'
#
loop_
_entity.id
_entity.type
_entity.pdbx_description
1 polymer ?
#
loop_
_entity_poly.entity_id
_entity_poly.type
_entity_poly.pdbx_seq_one_letter_code
_entity_poly.pdbx_strand_id
1 'polypeptide(L)' 'YIAHYHTGGVPGRNEIDDSQELYYPAIMRAIVATGFKGFVAQEFIPSKSDKIASLRQAIGICDI' A
#
# COMPACT_ATOMS: atom_id res chain seq x y z
N TYR A 1 10.39 -14.79 11.06
CA TYR A 1 8.98 -14.76 10.63
C TYR A 1 8.60 -13.34 10.28
N ILE A 2 7.92 -13.11 9.16
CA ILE A 2 7.34 -11.82 8.79
C ILE A 2 5.89 -11.82 9.27
N ALA A 3 5.49 -10.83 10.07
CA ALA A 3 4.12 -10.74 10.60
C ALA A 3 3.19 -9.93 9.68
N HIS A 4 3.68 -8.81 9.16
CA HIS A 4 2.95 -7.93 8.27
C HIS A 4 3.90 -7.06 7.44
N TYR A 5 3.38 -6.48 6.37
CA TYR A 5 4.01 -5.44 5.57
C TYR A 5 3.32 -4.10 5.79
N HIS A 6 4.07 -3.00 5.74
CA HIS A 6 3.51 -1.64 5.75
C HIS A 6 3.59 -1.03 4.36
N THR A 7 2.62 -0.18 4.04
CA THR A 7 2.52 0.49 2.74
C THR A 7 2.34 1.99 2.95
N GLY A 8 2.97 2.79 2.08
CA GLY A 8 2.89 4.25 2.09
C GLY A 8 3.64 4.86 0.91
N GLY A 9 3.18 6.03 0.43
CA GLY A 9 3.74 6.69 -0.75
C GLY A 9 5.23 7.01 -0.61
N VAL A 10 5.97 6.96 -1.71
CA VAL A 10 7.37 7.37 -1.76
C VAL A 10 7.58 8.26 -2.99
N PRO A 11 8.04 9.51 -2.80
CA PRO A 11 8.45 10.14 -1.55
C PRO A 11 7.27 10.63 -0.66
N GLY A 12 7.58 10.94 0.61
CA GLY A 12 6.72 11.74 1.48
C GLY A 12 5.69 10.97 2.33
N ARG A 13 5.52 9.66 2.14
CA ARG A 13 4.68 8.79 2.99
C ARG A 13 3.22 9.26 3.06
N ASN A 14 2.71 9.70 1.92
CA ASN A 14 1.31 10.05 1.69
C ASN A 14 0.60 8.91 0.92
N GLU A 15 -0.36 9.23 0.06
CA GLU A 15 -1.07 8.28 -0.77
C GLU A 15 -0.15 7.37 -1.60
N ILE A 16 -0.53 6.10 -1.73
CA ILE A 16 0.02 5.20 -2.75
C ILE A 16 -0.84 5.31 -4.02
N ASP A 17 -0.20 5.51 -5.16
CA ASP A 17 -0.80 5.53 -6.48
C ASP A 17 0.26 5.24 -7.56
N ASP A 18 -0.05 5.49 -8.82
CA ASP A 18 0.81 5.25 -9.98
C ASP A 18 1.83 6.37 -10.26
N SER A 19 1.83 7.46 -9.47
CA SER A 19 2.77 8.57 -9.60
C SER A 19 4.05 8.41 -8.76
N GLN A 20 4.10 7.39 -7.91
CA GLN A 20 5.15 7.18 -6.92
C GLN A 20 6.34 6.36 -7.46
N GLU A 21 7.48 6.39 -6.77
CA GLU A 21 8.66 5.58 -7.13
C GLU A 21 8.38 4.07 -7.03
N LEU A 22 7.55 3.66 -6.07
CA LEU A 22 7.17 2.27 -5.85
C LEU A 22 5.88 1.93 -6.57
N TYR A 23 5.91 0.88 -7.39
CA TYR A 23 4.73 0.34 -8.04
C TYR A 23 4.10 -0.79 -7.21
N TYR A 24 3.22 -0.42 -6.28
CA TYR A 24 2.59 -1.33 -5.31
C TYR A 24 1.87 -2.55 -5.92
N PRO A 25 1.16 -2.48 -7.06
CA PRO A 25 0.54 -3.67 -7.64
C PRO A 25 1.54 -4.80 -7.95
N ALA A 26 2.74 -4.47 -8.43
CA ALA A 26 3.77 -5.47 -8.68
C ALA A 26 4.38 -6.01 -7.37
N ILE A 27 4.58 -5.14 -6.38
CA ILE A 27 5.09 -5.52 -5.06
C ILE A 27 4.13 -6.48 -4.36
N MET A 28 2.82 -6.20 -4.40
CA MET A 28 1.81 -7.06 -3.79
C MET A 28 1.77 -8.44 -4.45
N ARG A 29 1.82 -8.49 -5.80
CA ARG A 29 1.93 -9.77 -6.52
C ARG A 29 3.17 -10.57 -6.11
N ALA A 30 4.31 -9.88 -5.93
CA ALA A 30 5.53 -10.53 -5.46
C ALA A 30 5.38 -11.07 -4.02
N ILE A 31 4.76 -10.30 -3.11
CA ILE A 31 4.48 -10.74 -1.73
C ILE A 31 3.58 -11.97 -1.74
N VAL A 32 2.48 -11.96 -2.49
CA VAL A 32 1.57 -13.11 -2.62
C VAL A 32 2.28 -14.34 -3.18
N ALA A 33 3.16 -14.16 -4.18
CA ALA A 33 3.95 -15.25 -4.76
C ALA A 33 4.90 -15.93 -3.75
N THR A 34 5.28 -15.26 -2.66
CA THR A 34 6.04 -15.89 -1.57
C THR A 34 5.21 -16.87 -0.73
N GLY A 35 3.88 -16.91 -0.93
CA GLY A 35 2.96 -17.68 -0.09
C GLY A 35 2.58 -16.96 1.21
N PHE A 36 2.89 -15.67 1.36
CA PHE A 36 2.57 -14.89 2.54
C PHE A 36 1.06 -14.87 2.85
N LYS A 37 0.72 -15.10 4.12
CA LYS A 37 -0.67 -15.15 4.63
C LYS A 37 -0.94 -14.18 5.79
N GLY A 38 0.02 -13.31 6.09
CA GLY A 38 -0.14 -12.29 7.12
C GLY A 38 -0.86 -11.05 6.58
N PHE A 39 -0.63 -9.91 7.23
CA PHE A 39 -1.38 -8.68 6.94
C PHE A 39 -0.56 -7.67 6.12
N VAL A 40 -1.26 -6.83 5.38
CA VAL A 40 -0.71 -5.63 4.76
C VAL A 40 -1.40 -4.43 5.41
N ALA A 41 -0.65 -3.61 6.14
CA ALA A 41 -1.15 -2.43 6.81
C ALA A 41 -0.88 -1.16 6.00
N GLN A 42 -1.85 -0.25 6.04
CA GLN A 42 -1.78 1.06 5.40
C GLN A 42 -1.21 2.05 6.42
N GLU A 43 0.02 2.53 6.19
CA GLU A 43 0.78 3.35 7.14
C GLU A 43 1.28 4.63 6.45
N PHE A 44 0.33 5.54 6.21
CA PHE A 44 0.59 6.81 5.58
C PHE A 44 -0.29 7.93 6.14
N ILE A 45 0.11 9.17 5.90
CA ILE A 45 -0.68 10.35 6.25
C ILE A 45 -1.31 10.87 4.97
N PRO A 46 -2.63 10.78 4.75
CA PRO A 46 -3.22 11.24 3.51
C PRO A 46 -3.07 12.76 3.37
N SER A 47 -2.75 13.23 2.17
CA SER A 47 -2.62 14.65 1.83
C SER A 47 -3.92 15.23 1.26
N LYS A 48 -4.73 14.43 0.57
CA LYS A 48 -6.02 14.85 -0.04
C LYS A 48 -7.04 15.27 1.01
N SER A 49 -8.01 16.10 0.66
CA SER A 49 -9.07 16.54 1.60
C SER A 49 -9.93 15.36 2.10
N ASP A 50 -10.31 14.46 1.19
CA ASP A 50 -11.04 13.23 1.54
C ASP A 50 -10.08 12.11 1.96
N LYS A 51 -9.79 12.08 3.27
CA LYS A 51 -8.89 11.10 3.89
C LYS A 51 -9.40 9.66 3.76
N ILE A 52 -10.72 9.46 3.77
CA ILE A 52 -11.31 8.12 3.68
C ILE A 52 -11.21 7.59 2.26
N ALA A 53 -11.41 8.44 1.25
CA ALA A 53 -11.17 8.07 -0.15
C ALA A 53 -9.71 7.66 -0.37
N SER A 54 -8.73 8.39 0.20
CA SER A 54 -7.32 8.00 0.14
C SER A 54 -7.07 6.62 0.74
N LEU A 55 -7.65 6.32 1.92
CA LEU A 55 -7.51 4.99 2.54
C LEU A 55 -8.15 3.89 1.69
N ARG A 56 -9.34 4.10 1.13
CA ARG A 56 -10.01 3.13 0.25
C ARG A 56 -9.19 2.85 -1.01
N GLN A 57 -8.63 3.88 -1.62
CA GLN A 57 -7.75 3.74 -2.78
C GLN A 57 -6.53 2.87 -2.44
N ALA A 58 -5.87 3.16 -1.31
CA ALA A 58 -4.69 2.43 -0.88
C ALA A 58 -4.99 0.95 -0.57
N ILE A 59 -6.14 0.65 0.04
CA ILE A 59 -6.60 -0.73 0.23
C ILE A 59 -6.82 -1.42 -1.12
N GLY A 60 -7.54 -0.78 -2.05
CA GLY A 60 -7.85 -1.37 -3.35
C GLY A 60 -6.62 -1.64 -4.22
N ILE A 61 -5.56 -0.84 -4.08
CA ILE A 61 -4.27 -1.09 -4.75
C ILE A 61 -3.59 -2.35 -4.22
N CYS A 62 -3.79 -2.66 -2.93
CA CYS A 62 -3.15 -3.78 -2.25
C CYS A 62 -3.99 -5.07 -2.21
N ASP A 63 -5.24 -5.02 -2.66
CA ASP A 63 -6.16 -6.15 -2.71
C ASP A 63 -6.01 -6.88 -4.06
N ILE A 64 -5.37 -8.06 -4.06
CA ILE A 64 -5.05 -8.84 -5.26
C ILE A 64 -5.42 -10.31 -5.14
#